data_AF-A0A5J5QL57-F1
#
_entry.id   AF-A0A5J5QL57-F1
#
_cell.length_a   1.000
_cell.length_b   1.000
_cell.length_c   1.000
_cell.angle_alpha   90.00
_cell.angle_beta   90.00
_cell.angle_gamma   90.00
#
_symmetry.space_group_name_H-M   'P 1'
#
loop_
_entity.id
_entity.type
_entity.pdbx_description
1 polymer ?
#
loop_
_entity_poly.entity_id
_entity_poly.type
_entity_poly.pdbx_seq_one_letter_code
_entity_poly.pdbx_strand_id
1 'polypeptide(L)'
;MGTWISKSGNKSKRIEKVELGYVEEGNVKDDHEKGVCLRTSSSCKLLLWILEMPLYLPRRLTIPIACQERWSKPIAVVSVTLAPILLSILWDLQDDNVNLSLTFNSGLVYGTGVFAGTVFGVLAYLKTEKSSPPKNCLLPWLAGGFFMSVVWSYIIAQELVSLLISLGYIIGINQAILGLTVLAWGNSLGDLITNLTMALNGGPHGAQVAISGCYAGPIFNTLFGLGMSLIGSAWYGYPSPVEIPKDTHLLETLGFLIAALIWALLVLPLRHMKLDGVLGGGLFLIYFTSMSLRFIQVVRDPLPNTVSIT
;
A
#
# COMPACT_ATOMS: atom_id res chain seq x y z
N MET A 1 9.50 10.65 48.18
CA MET A 1 8.95 11.03 46.84
C MET A 1 9.89 10.73 45.66
N GLY A 2 11.23 10.70 45.81
CA GLY A 2 12.17 10.61 44.67
C GLY A 2 12.41 9.23 44.02
N THR A 3 12.01 8.12 44.65
CA THR A 3 12.29 6.76 44.14
C THR A 3 11.25 6.22 43.15
N TRP A 4 10.03 6.77 43.13
CA TRP A 4 8.96 6.36 42.20
C TRP A 4 9.11 6.97 40.80
N ILE A 5 9.58 8.22 40.72
CA ILE A 5 9.81 8.91 39.43
C ILE A 5 10.99 8.29 38.69
N SER A 6 12.04 7.87 39.41
CA SER A 6 13.19 7.15 38.83
C SER A 6 12.80 5.77 38.27
N LYS A 7 11.89 5.04 38.95
CA LYS A 7 11.42 3.73 38.50
C LYS A 7 10.51 3.81 37.26
N SER A 8 9.73 4.88 37.14
CA SER A 8 8.90 5.16 35.94
C SER A 8 9.77 5.52 34.73
N GLY A 9 10.75 6.41 34.91
CA GLY A 9 11.71 6.78 33.85
C GLY A 9 12.56 5.61 33.38
N ASN A 10 12.94 4.67 34.27
CA ASN A 10 13.72 3.49 33.90
C ASN A 10 12.87 2.39 33.23
N LYS A 11 11.55 2.34 33.49
CA LYS A 11 10.60 1.48 32.76
C LYS A 11 10.32 2.03 31.36
N SER A 12 10.07 3.33 31.23
CA SER A 12 9.85 3.98 29.93
C SER A 12 11.10 3.88 29.04
N LYS A 13 12.29 4.15 29.59
CA LYS A 13 13.56 3.92 28.87
C LYS A 13 13.80 2.46 28.50
N ARG A 14 13.29 1.49 29.27
CA ARG A 14 13.43 0.06 28.96
C ARG A 14 12.42 -0.39 27.90
N ILE A 15 11.21 0.16 27.89
CA ILE A 15 10.21 -0.07 26.83
C ILE A 15 10.70 0.56 25.52
N GLU A 16 11.22 1.79 25.57
CA GLU A 16 11.83 2.46 24.41
C GLU A 16 13.06 1.70 23.90
N LYS A 17 13.90 1.12 24.78
CA LYS A 17 15.04 0.28 24.37
C LYS A 17 14.63 -1.09 23.81
N VAL A 18 13.49 -1.61 24.22
CA VAL A 18 12.92 -2.86 23.71
C VAL A 18 12.25 -2.60 22.35
N GLU A 19 11.50 -1.50 22.20
CA GLU A 19 10.93 -1.05 20.92
C GLU A 19 12.04 -0.67 19.92
N LEU A 20 13.09 0.03 20.34
CA LEU A 20 14.27 0.28 19.50
C LEU A 20 15.02 -1.01 19.16
N GLY A 21 15.06 -2.00 20.06
CA GLY A 21 15.65 -3.30 19.77
C GLY A 21 14.89 -4.09 18.70
N TYR A 22 13.55 -4.01 18.68
CA TYR A 22 12.73 -4.62 17.63
C TYR A 22 12.77 -3.85 16.31
N VAL A 23 13.00 -2.53 16.34
CA VAL A 23 13.15 -1.70 15.14
C VAL A 23 14.57 -1.78 14.56
N GLU A 24 15.61 -1.90 15.38
CA GLU A 24 17.01 -2.07 14.93
C GLU A 24 17.32 -3.47 14.38
N GLU A 25 16.61 -4.53 14.80
CA GLU A 25 16.67 -5.82 14.09
C GLU A 25 16.02 -5.76 12.70
N GLY A 26 15.29 -4.68 12.39
CA GLY A 26 14.73 -4.40 11.07
C GLY A 26 15.65 -3.62 10.13
N ASN A 27 16.84 -3.17 10.57
CA ASN A 27 17.75 -2.44 9.70
C ASN A 27 19.23 -2.65 10.09
N VAL A 28 19.87 -3.63 9.45
CA VAL A 28 21.21 -3.60 8.84
C VAL A 28 21.64 -5.05 8.61
N LYS A 29 21.39 -5.50 7.38
CA LYS A 29 22.42 -5.97 6.44
C LYS A 29 21.71 -6.18 5.11
N ASP A 30 22.26 -5.59 4.05
CA ASP A 30 22.18 -6.13 2.69
C ASP A 30 22.81 -7.55 2.71
N ASP A 31 22.15 -8.49 3.40
CA ASP A 31 22.43 -9.91 3.32
C ASP A 31 21.37 -10.46 2.37
N HIS A 32 21.86 -10.84 1.19
CA HIS A 32 21.18 -11.70 0.25
C HIS A 32 20.16 -12.63 0.94
N GLU A 33 18.88 -12.30 0.77
CA GLU A 33 17.85 -13.23 0.31
C GLU A 33 18.00 -14.66 0.86
N LYS A 34 17.64 -14.86 2.13
CA LYS A 34 17.19 -16.16 2.64
C LYS A 34 15.66 -16.21 2.72
N GLY A 35 15.02 -15.85 1.61
CA GLY A 35 13.65 -16.26 1.28
C GLY A 35 13.75 -17.40 0.27
N VAL A 36 13.03 -18.50 0.51
CA VAL A 36 12.77 -19.63 -0.39
C VAL A 36 13.75 -19.74 -1.57
N CYS A 37 14.80 -20.55 -1.39
CA CYS A 37 15.74 -20.87 -2.47
C CYS A 37 15.06 -21.74 -3.54
N LEU A 38 14.14 -21.15 -4.33
CA LEU A 38 13.94 -21.61 -5.69
C LEU A 38 15.31 -21.44 -6.36
N ARG A 39 15.86 -22.55 -6.85
CA ARG A 39 17.10 -22.56 -7.64
C ARG A 39 16.81 -21.92 -8.99
N THR A 40 16.59 -20.62 -9.00
CA THR A 40 16.27 -19.81 -10.17
C THR A 40 17.50 -19.79 -11.05
N SER A 41 17.40 -20.36 -12.25
CA SER A 41 18.54 -20.46 -13.18
C SER A 41 19.11 -19.06 -13.49
N SER A 42 20.39 -18.98 -13.83
CA SER A 42 21.06 -17.71 -14.15
C SER A 42 20.32 -16.92 -15.24
N SER A 43 19.65 -17.61 -16.17
CA SER A 43 18.84 -17.01 -17.23
C SER A 43 17.54 -16.42 -16.70
N CYS A 44 16.92 -17.03 -15.69
CA CYS A 44 15.70 -16.52 -15.08
C CYS A 44 15.98 -15.28 -14.20
N LYS A 45 17.14 -15.23 -13.54
CA LYS A 45 17.61 -14.00 -12.86
C LYS A 45 17.88 -12.86 -13.84
N LEU A 46 18.50 -13.14 -14.98
CA LEU A 46 18.74 -12.14 -16.03
C LEU A 46 17.41 -11.64 -16.63
N LEU A 47 16.47 -12.54 -16.90
CA LEU A 47 15.15 -12.19 -17.42
C LEU A 47 14.37 -11.30 -16.43
N LEU A 48 14.35 -11.66 -15.15
CA LEU A 48 13.72 -10.86 -14.10
C LEU A 48 14.36 -9.48 -14.01
N TRP A 49 15.70 -9.41 -14.10
CA TRP A 49 16.41 -8.13 -14.10
C TRP A 49 16.00 -7.27 -15.30
N ILE A 50 16.00 -7.83 -16.52
CA ILE A 50 15.59 -7.12 -17.74
C ILE A 50 14.14 -6.63 -17.65
N LEU A 51 13.24 -7.44 -17.08
CA LEU A 51 11.84 -7.08 -16.88
C LEU A 51 11.66 -6.00 -15.80
N GLU A 52 12.51 -5.99 -14.76
CA GLU A 52 12.46 -5.02 -13.67
C GLU A 52 13.05 -3.66 -14.08
N MET A 53 14.11 -3.64 -14.91
CA MET A 53 14.81 -2.43 -15.35
C MET A 53 13.90 -1.29 -15.87
N PRO A 54 12.88 -1.52 -16.73
CA PRO A 54 12.00 -0.46 -17.21
C PRO A 54 11.15 0.19 -16.10
N LEU A 55 10.86 -0.52 -15.00
CA LEU A 55 10.18 0.06 -13.83
C LEU A 55 11.17 0.62 -12.80
N TYR A 56 12.31 -0.05 -12.62
CA TYR A 56 13.31 0.30 -11.62
C TYR A 56 13.99 1.64 -11.94
N LEU A 57 14.33 1.89 -13.20
CA LEU A 57 15.06 3.10 -13.60
C LEU A 57 14.23 4.38 -13.41
N PRO A 58 12.99 4.50 -13.93
CA PRO A 58 12.19 5.71 -13.71
C PRO A 58 11.86 5.92 -12.23
N ARG A 59 11.59 4.84 -11.47
CA ARG A 59 11.36 4.89 -10.02
C ARG A 59 12.57 5.46 -9.27
N ARG A 60 13.77 4.95 -9.58
CA ARG A 60 15.01 5.44 -8.97
C ARG A 60 15.33 6.89 -9.38
N LEU A 61 14.92 7.30 -10.58
CA LEU A 61 15.16 8.63 -11.12
C LEU A 61 14.13 9.66 -10.68
N THR A 62 13.10 9.31 -9.93
CA THR A 62 12.02 10.24 -9.53
C THR A 62 11.77 10.26 -8.02
N ILE A 63 12.27 9.26 -7.28
CA ILE A 63 12.26 9.26 -5.82
C ILE A 63 13.56 9.88 -5.29
N PRO A 64 13.53 11.07 -4.66
CA PRO A 64 14.71 11.64 -4.03
C PRO A 64 15.14 10.84 -2.79
N ILE A 65 16.34 10.24 -2.81
CA ILE A 65 16.88 9.39 -1.72
C ILE A 65 17.84 10.18 -0.83
N ALA A 66 17.56 10.24 0.48
CA ALA A 66 18.33 11.02 1.47
C ALA A 66 19.44 10.23 2.19
N CYS A 67 19.76 9.02 1.73
CA CYS A 67 20.68 8.14 2.42
C CYS A 67 22.14 8.49 2.13
N GLN A 68 22.95 8.63 3.19
CA GLN A 68 24.38 8.99 3.11
C GLN A 68 25.21 8.00 2.27
N GLU A 69 24.87 6.71 2.31
CA GLU A 69 25.63 5.64 1.64
C GLU A 69 25.40 5.54 0.13
N ARG A 70 24.25 6.00 -0.37
CA ARG A 70 23.86 5.93 -1.79
C ARG A 70 23.74 7.32 -2.44
N TRP A 71 24.28 8.34 -1.77
CA TRP A 71 24.13 9.74 -2.15
C TRP A 71 24.94 10.06 -3.43
N SER A 72 24.27 10.65 -4.42
CA SER A 72 24.97 11.30 -5.54
C SER A 72 24.21 12.56 -5.97
N LYS A 73 24.93 13.70 -5.97
CA LYS A 73 24.41 15.01 -6.36
C LYS A 73 23.67 15.02 -7.71
N PRO A 74 24.14 14.35 -8.79
CA PRO A 74 23.41 14.36 -10.06
C PRO A 74 22.09 13.59 -10.00
N ILE A 75 22.03 12.41 -9.37
CA ILE A 75 20.78 11.63 -9.21
C ILE A 75 19.78 12.41 -8.35
N ALA A 76 20.26 13.07 -7.30
CA ALA A 76 19.44 13.90 -6.43
C ALA A 76 18.76 15.04 -7.21
N VAL A 77 19.53 15.82 -7.98
CA VAL A 77 19.00 16.93 -8.78
C VAL A 77 18.05 16.42 -9.86
N VAL A 78 18.41 15.35 -10.57
CA VAL A 78 17.56 14.72 -11.60
C VAL A 78 16.24 14.23 -11.01
N SER A 79 16.26 13.63 -9.80
CA SER A 79 15.05 13.16 -9.13
C SER A 79 14.06 14.25 -8.76
N VAL A 80 14.57 15.36 -8.24
CA VAL A 80 13.75 16.51 -7.87
C VAL A 80 13.20 17.25 -9.09
N THR A 81 13.94 17.25 -10.21
CA THR A 81 13.43 17.82 -11.47
C THR A 81 12.38 16.94 -12.15
N LEU A 82 12.56 15.61 -12.16
CA LEU A 82 11.68 14.69 -12.86
C LEU A 82 10.39 14.38 -12.08
N ALA A 83 10.40 14.50 -10.76
CA ALA A 83 9.24 14.24 -9.90
C ALA A 83 7.98 15.04 -10.28
N PRO A 84 8.00 16.38 -10.37
CA PRO A 84 6.81 17.15 -10.76
C PRO A 84 6.48 17.02 -12.26
N ILE A 85 7.44 16.70 -13.11
CA ILE A 85 7.18 16.40 -14.53
C ILE A 85 6.35 15.11 -14.66
N LEU A 86 6.74 14.06 -13.93
CA LEU A 86 5.96 12.82 -13.87
C LEU A 86 4.57 13.06 -13.30
N LEU A 87 4.45 13.88 -12.26
CA LEU A 87 3.16 14.21 -11.64
C LEU A 87 2.22 14.93 -12.63
N SER A 88 2.73 15.87 -13.43
CA SER A 88 1.95 16.54 -14.47
C SER A 88 1.49 15.59 -15.57
N ILE A 89 2.32 14.61 -15.97
CA ILE A 89 1.92 13.56 -16.93
C ILE A 89 0.77 12.72 -16.34
N LEU A 90 0.88 12.30 -15.08
CA LEU A 90 -0.17 11.49 -14.44
C LEU A 90 -1.48 12.27 -14.29
N TRP A 91 -1.40 13.57 -13.99
CA TRP A 91 -2.58 14.42 -13.89
C TRP A 91 -3.30 14.57 -15.24
N ASP A 92 -2.55 14.74 -16.33
CA ASP A 92 -3.08 14.84 -17.69
C ASP A 92 -3.71 13.52 -18.18
N LEU A 93 -3.13 12.37 -17.79
CA LEU A 93 -3.69 11.05 -18.11
C LEU A 93 -4.97 10.72 -17.34
N GLN A 94 -5.29 11.43 -16.26
CA GLN A 94 -6.44 11.13 -15.41
C GLN A 94 -7.70 11.96 -15.75
N ASP A 95 -7.56 13.04 -16.53
CA ASP A 95 -8.69 13.87 -16.96
C ASP A 95 -9.31 13.32 -18.25
N ASP A 96 -10.06 12.22 -18.13
CA ASP A 96 -10.79 11.53 -19.22
C ASP A 96 -11.97 12.36 -19.81
N ASN A 97 -11.97 13.69 -19.67
CA ASN A 97 -12.96 14.54 -20.33
C ASN A 97 -12.52 14.87 -21.76
N VAL A 98 -12.93 14.01 -22.68
CA VAL A 98 -12.88 14.20 -24.13
C VAL A 98 -13.71 15.44 -24.52
N ASN A 99 -13.13 16.63 -24.43
CA ASN A 99 -13.64 17.84 -25.06
C ASN A 99 -12.48 18.73 -25.53
N LEU A 100 -12.62 19.25 -26.74
CA LEU A 100 -11.74 20.05 -27.61
C LEU A 100 -11.00 21.27 -26.98
N SER A 101 -10.99 21.44 -25.67
CA SER A 101 -10.15 22.38 -24.90
C SER A 101 -8.68 21.91 -24.70
N LEU A 102 -8.33 20.80 -25.36
CA LEU A 102 -7.17 19.92 -25.21
C LEU A 102 -5.79 20.52 -25.57
N THR A 103 -5.62 21.84 -25.63
CA THR A 103 -4.32 22.45 -25.97
C THR A 103 -3.87 23.51 -24.97
N PHE A 104 -4.81 24.24 -24.35
CA PHE A 104 -4.44 25.27 -23.37
C PHE A 104 -4.30 24.73 -21.95
N ASN A 105 -5.20 23.85 -21.48
CA ASN A 105 -5.14 23.34 -20.10
C ASN A 105 -4.01 22.32 -19.89
N SER A 106 -3.87 21.32 -20.79
CA SER A 106 -2.77 20.35 -20.74
C SER A 106 -1.41 21.05 -20.84
N GLY A 107 -1.25 22.01 -21.78
CA GLY A 107 -0.01 22.80 -21.90
C GLY A 107 0.33 23.60 -20.65
N LEU A 108 -0.67 24.11 -19.92
CA LEU A 108 -0.48 24.81 -18.64
C LEU A 108 -0.14 23.85 -17.49
N VAL A 109 -0.71 22.64 -17.44
CA VAL A 109 -0.38 21.61 -16.45
C VAL A 109 1.05 21.07 -16.66
N TYR A 110 1.46 20.83 -17.90
CA TYR A 110 2.84 20.50 -18.23
C TYR A 110 3.79 21.67 -17.95
N GLY A 111 3.39 22.89 -18.30
CA GLY A 111 4.16 24.10 -18.07
C GLY A 111 4.42 24.37 -16.59
N THR A 112 3.40 24.20 -15.74
CA THR A 112 3.53 24.35 -14.28
C THR A 112 4.39 23.23 -13.67
N GLY A 113 4.30 21.99 -14.15
CA GLY A 113 5.15 20.88 -13.73
C GLY A 113 6.62 21.07 -14.05
N VAL A 114 6.93 21.50 -15.28
CA VAL A 114 8.30 21.79 -15.72
C VAL A 114 8.85 23.01 -14.98
N PHE A 115 8.04 24.06 -14.78
CA PHE A 115 8.45 25.23 -13.99
C PHE A 115 8.74 24.86 -12.53
N ALA A 116 7.84 24.12 -11.88
CA ALA A 116 8.05 23.65 -10.51
C ALA A 116 9.28 22.74 -10.41
N GLY A 117 9.46 21.82 -11.35
CA GLY A 117 10.62 20.92 -11.41
C GLY A 117 11.94 21.63 -11.62
N THR A 118 11.99 22.61 -12.52
CA THR A 118 13.19 23.43 -12.74
C THR A 118 13.51 24.29 -11.52
N VAL A 119 12.52 24.90 -10.87
CA VAL A 119 12.71 25.67 -9.63
C VAL A 119 13.22 24.78 -8.49
N PHE A 120 12.58 23.62 -8.25
CA PHE A 120 13.05 22.69 -7.22
C PHE A 120 14.42 22.09 -7.54
N GLY A 121 14.71 21.81 -8.80
CA GLY A 121 16.01 21.33 -9.26
C GLY A 121 17.13 22.36 -9.08
N VAL A 122 16.89 23.62 -9.42
CA VAL A 122 17.84 24.73 -9.22
C VAL A 122 18.06 24.98 -7.72
N LEU A 123 16.99 25.00 -6.92
CA LEU A 123 17.10 25.12 -5.46
C LEU A 123 17.89 23.96 -4.86
N ALA A 124 17.65 22.72 -5.32
CA ALA A 124 18.42 21.56 -4.90
C ALA A 124 19.89 21.65 -5.34
N TYR A 125 20.18 22.14 -6.55
CA TYR A 125 21.55 22.31 -7.02
C TYR A 125 22.34 23.33 -6.18
N LEU A 126 21.70 24.44 -5.81
CA LEU A 126 22.29 25.54 -5.04
C LEU A 126 22.43 25.22 -3.55
N LYS A 127 21.45 24.52 -2.95
CA LYS A 127 21.44 24.20 -1.51
C LYS A 127 22.23 22.94 -1.14
N THR A 128 22.67 22.15 -2.12
CA THR A 128 23.21 20.82 -1.86
C THR A 128 24.71 20.72 -2.15
N GLU A 129 25.49 20.37 -1.13
CA GLU A 129 26.92 20.09 -1.24
C GLU A 129 27.20 18.73 -1.89
N LYS A 130 28.40 18.59 -2.48
CA LYS A 130 28.77 17.44 -3.31
C LYS A 130 28.92 16.13 -2.51
N SER A 131 29.08 16.20 -1.19
CA SER A 131 29.53 15.06 -0.36
C SER A 131 28.72 14.80 0.91
N SER A 132 27.67 15.57 1.21
CA SER A 132 26.81 15.30 2.36
C SER A 132 25.37 15.75 2.12
N PRO A 133 24.37 14.98 2.59
CA PRO A 133 22.97 15.39 2.53
C PRO A 133 22.76 16.67 3.36
N PRO A 134 21.87 17.58 2.94
CA PRO A 134 21.67 18.87 3.59
C PRO A 134 21.13 18.70 5.02
N LYS A 135 22.01 18.84 6.02
CA LYS A 135 21.70 18.64 7.45
C LYS A 135 20.58 19.56 7.98
N ASN A 136 20.38 20.72 7.36
CA ASN A 136 19.35 21.70 7.74
C ASN A 136 18.04 21.60 6.89
N CYS A 137 18.00 20.78 5.85
CA CYS A 137 16.83 20.62 4.95
C CYS A 137 16.56 19.14 4.60
N LEU A 138 16.72 18.24 5.59
CA LEU A 138 16.40 16.81 5.44
C LEU A 138 14.90 16.55 5.33
N LEU A 139 14.06 17.32 6.03
CA LEU A 139 12.61 17.08 6.06
C LEU A 139 11.94 17.23 4.68
N PRO A 140 12.19 18.28 3.87
CA PRO A 140 11.62 18.37 2.52
C PRO A 140 12.07 17.23 1.60
N TRP A 141 13.31 16.76 1.77
CA TRP A 141 13.85 15.67 0.97
C TRP A 141 13.18 14.34 1.33
N LEU A 142 13.04 14.05 2.62
CA LEU A 142 12.33 12.86 3.11
C LEU A 142 10.85 12.91 2.75
N ALA A 143 10.20 14.07 2.89
CA ALA A 143 8.80 14.27 2.53
C ALA A 143 8.57 14.09 1.02
N GLY A 144 9.45 14.65 0.17
CA GLY A 144 9.39 14.47 -1.28
C GLY A 144 9.63 13.02 -1.70
N GLY A 145 10.58 12.34 -1.06
CA GLY A 145 10.86 10.92 -1.31
C GLY A 145 9.67 10.04 -0.91
N PHE A 146 9.06 10.33 0.23
CA PHE A 146 7.85 9.65 0.70
C PHE A 146 6.67 9.88 -0.27
N PHE A 147 6.40 11.13 -0.64
CA PHE A 147 5.31 11.46 -1.57
C PHE A 147 5.48 10.77 -2.92
N MET A 148 6.68 10.82 -3.49
CA MET A 148 6.96 10.13 -4.75
C MET A 148 6.87 8.61 -4.63
N SER A 149 7.19 8.03 -3.46
CA SER A 149 6.97 6.60 -3.20
C SER A 149 5.49 6.25 -3.20
N VAL A 150 4.63 7.10 -2.64
CA VAL A 150 3.17 6.93 -2.69
C VAL A 150 2.65 7.01 -4.12
N VAL A 151 3.13 7.97 -4.92
CA VAL A 151 2.77 8.10 -6.35
C VAL A 151 3.18 6.84 -7.13
N TRP A 152 4.38 6.32 -6.91
CA TRP A 152 4.82 5.08 -7.55
C TRP A 152 3.99 3.86 -7.12
N SER A 153 3.62 3.78 -5.84
CA SER A 153 2.71 2.75 -5.35
C SER A 153 1.36 2.82 -6.06
N TYR A 154 0.85 4.02 -6.33
CA TYR A 154 -0.39 4.22 -7.09
C TYR A 154 -0.24 3.75 -8.55
N ILE A 155 0.82 4.15 -9.26
CA ILE A 155 1.07 3.72 -10.65
C ILE A 155 1.15 2.19 -10.72
N ILE A 156 1.94 1.56 -9.84
CA ILE A 156 2.11 0.11 -9.81
C ILE A 156 0.77 -0.58 -9.52
N ALA A 157 -0.03 -0.05 -8.60
CA ALA A 157 -1.35 -0.60 -8.30
C ALA A 157 -2.28 -0.53 -9.53
N GLN A 158 -2.29 0.59 -10.25
CA GLN A 158 -3.12 0.75 -11.45
C GLN A 158 -2.68 -0.18 -12.59
N GLU A 159 -1.38 -0.27 -12.87
CA GLU A 159 -0.85 -1.19 -13.87
C GLU A 159 -1.15 -2.65 -13.50
N LEU A 160 -1.03 -3.01 -12.22
CA LEU A 160 -1.37 -4.35 -11.73
C LEU A 160 -2.85 -4.68 -11.97
N VAL A 161 -3.75 -3.75 -11.67
CA VAL A 161 -5.19 -3.92 -11.91
C VAL A 161 -5.48 -4.05 -13.42
N SER A 162 -4.89 -3.20 -14.25
CA SER A 162 -5.02 -3.25 -15.72
C SER A 162 -4.53 -4.57 -16.32
N LEU A 163 -3.38 -5.07 -15.85
CA LEU A 163 -2.85 -6.37 -16.25
C LEU A 163 -3.76 -7.51 -15.82
N LEU A 164 -4.33 -7.44 -14.60
CA LEU A 164 -5.24 -8.47 -14.11
C LEU A 164 -6.55 -8.48 -14.90
N ILE A 165 -7.09 -7.31 -15.24
CA ILE A 165 -8.24 -7.14 -16.14
C ILE A 165 -7.95 -7.76 -17.51
N SER A 166 -6.78 -7.45 -18.08
CA SER A 166 -6.32 -7.99 -19.36
C SER A 166 -6.18 -9.52 -19.31
N LEU A 167 -5.64 -10.05 -18.21
CA LEU A 167 -5.54 -11.49 -17.98
C LEU A 167 -6.92 -12.15 -17.89
N GLY A 168 -7.89 -11.49 -17.25
CA GLY A 168 -9.29 -11.93 -17.21
C GLY A 168 -9.89 -12.09 -18.60
N TYR A 169 -9.65 -11.13 -19.49
CA TYR A 169 -10.08 -11.22 -20.89
C TYR A 169 -9.41 -12.38 -21.64
N ILE A 170 -8.11 -12.61 -21.45
CA ILE A 170 -7.37 -13.67 -22.16
C ILE A 170 -7.80 -15.07 -21.70
N ILE A 171 -7.97 -15.27 -20.38
CA ILE A 171 -8.35 -16.58 -19.82
C ILE A 171 -9.87 -16.82 -19.92
N GLY A 172 -10.67 -15.77 -20.21
CA GLY A 172 -12.12 -15.85 -20.24
C GLY A 172 -12.76 -15.97 -18.85
N ILE A 173 -12.07 -15.47 -17.82
CA ILE A 173 -12.55 -15.47 -16.43
C ILE A 173 -13.08 -14.08 -16.08
N ASN A 174 -14.19 -14.03 -15.35
CA ASN A 174 -14.77 -12.78 -14.88
C ASN A 174 -13.74 -12.00 -14.01
N GLN A 175 -13.53 -10.73 -14.33
CA GLN A 175 -12.64 -9.82 -13.61
C GLN A 175 -12.96 -9.73 -12.12
N ALA A 176 -14.24 -9.87 -11.76
CA ALA A 176 -14.68 -9.91 -10.36
C ALA A 176 -14.10 -11.11 -9.59
N ILE A 177 -13.90 -12.27 -10.24
CA ILE A 177 -13.26 -13.44 -9.62
C ILE A 177 -11.79 -13.14 -9.35
N LEU A 178 -11.09 -12.54 -10.31
CA LEU A 178 -9.68 -12.18 -10.18
C LEU A 178 -9.48 -11.11 -9.10
N GLY A 179 -10.38 -10.12 -9.01
CA GLY A 179 -10.38 -9.12 -7.95
C GLY A 179 -10.65 -9.73 -6.57
N LEU A 180 -11.64 -10.61 -6.46
CA LEU A 180 -11.99 -11.30 -5.22
C LEU A 180 -10.89 -12.27 -4.74
N THR A 181 -10.09 -12.82 -5.65
CA THR A 181 -9.05 -13.81 -5.32
C THR A 181 -7.68 -13.16 -5.29
N VAL A 182 -7.08 -12.90 -6.46
CA VAL A 182 -5.69 -12.47 -6.59
C VAL A 182 -5.45 -11.13 -5.90
N LEU A 183 -6.30 -10.12 -6.12
CA LEU A 183 -6.11 -8.80 -5.48
C LEU A 183 -6.39 -8.85 -3.98
N ALA A 184 -7.53 -9.41 -3.58
CA ALA A 184 -7.93 -9.44 -2.18
C ALA A 184 -6.98 -10.29 -1.31
N TRP A 185 -6.59 -11.48 -1.79
CA TRP A 185 -5.61 -12.33 -1.09
C TRP A 185 -4.22 -11.69 -1.14
N GLY A 186 -3.81 -11.12 -2.28
CA GLY A 186 -2.52 -10.45 -2.42
C GLY A 186 -2.35 -9.32 -1.39
N ASN A 187 -3.38 -8.52 -1.17
CA ASN A 187 -3.36 -7.43 -0.18
C ASN A 187 -3.21 -7.94 1.27
N SER A 188 -3.71 -9.14 1.59
CA SER A 188 -3.74 -9.66 2.96
C SER A 188 -2.68 -10.72 3.25
N LEU A 189 -1.99 -11.24 2.23
CA LEU A 189 -1.01 -12.33 2.36
C LEU A 189 0.23 -11.88 3.14
N GLY A 190 0.73 -10.66 2.90
CA GLY A 190 1.85 -10.09 3.64
C GLY A 190 1.54 -9.92 5.12
N ASP A 191 0.34 -9.43 5.42
CA ASP A 191 -0.16 -9.32 6.79
C ASP A 191 -0.30 -10.70 7.44
N LEU A 192 -0.81 -11.71 6.72
CA LEU A 192 -0.92 -13.07 7.21
C LEU A 192 0.45 -13.65 7.59
N ILE A 193 1.44 -13.54 6.70
CA ILE A 193 2.79 -14.07 6.94
C ILE A 193 3.44 -13.35 8.12
N THR A 194 3.31 -12.03 8.19
CA THR A 194 3.88 -11.21 9.27
C THR A 194 3.24 -11.56 10.61
N ASN A 195 1.92 -11.57 10.69
CA ASN A 195 1.20 -11.89 11.92
C ASN A 195 1.42 -13.35 12.35
N LEU A 196 1.52 -14.30 11.41
CA LEU A 196 1.89 -15.68 11.72
C LEU A 196 3.31 -15.78 12.28
N THR A 197 4.26 -15.07 11.68
CA THR A 197 5.65 -15.04 12.15
C THR A 197 5.74 -14.45 13.56
N MET A 198 5.01 -13.36 13.83
CA MET A 198 4.93 -12.76 15.16
C MET A 198 4.25 -13.68 16.18
N ALA A 199 3.22 -14.42 15.78
CA ALA A 199 2.54 -15.37 16.66
C ALA A 199 3.44 -16.57 17.03
N LEU A 200 4.25 -17.06 16.09
CA LEU A 200 5.12 -18.22 16.29
C LEU A 200 6.46 -17.85 16.97
N ASN A 201 7.07 -16.73 16.59
CA ASN A 201 8.43 -16.37 16.97
C ASN A 201 8.51 -15.13 17.87
N GLY A 202 7.42 -14.38 18.08
CA GLY A 202 7.41 -13.12 18.84
C GLY A 202 7.42 -13.28 20.37
N GLY A 203 7.70 -14.47 20.89
CA GLY A 203 7.79 -14.74 22.33
C GLY A 203 6.45 -14.59 23.08
N PRO A 204 6.47 -14.33 24.40
CA PRO A 204 5.27 -14.39 25.25
C PRO A 204 4.19 -13.35 24.92
N HIS A 205 4.51 -12.29 24.18
CA HIS A 205 3.55 -11.27 23.73
C HIS A 205 3.35 -11.26 22.21
N GLY A 206 4.03 -12.14 21.46
CA GLY A 206 3.99 -12.16 20.00
C GLY A 206 2.58 -12.37 19.44
N ALA A 207 1.81 -13.26 20.04
CA ALA A 207 0.41 -13.47 19.69
C ALA A 207 -0.47 -12.22 19.92
N GLN A 208 -0.25 -11.48 21.00
CA GLN A 208 -1.00 -10.26 21.29
C GLN A 208 -0.70 -9.16 20.25
N VAL A 209 0.58 -9.02 19.88
CA VAL A 209 1.01 -8.08 18.84
C VAL A 209 0.40 -8.48 17.49
N ALA A 210 0.44 -9.76 17.12
CA ALA A 210 -0.15 -10.26 15.88
C ALA A 210 -1.65 -9.97 15.76
N ILE A 211 -2.43 -10.17 16.84
CA ILE A 211 -3.86 -9.86 16.84
C ILE A 211 -4.09 -8.35 16.68
N SER A 212 -3.30 -7.55 17.42
CA SER A 212 -3.42 -6.09 17.33
C SER A 212 -3.15 -5.61 15.90
N GLY A 213 -2.16 -6.18 15.22
CA GLY A 213 -1.86 -5.91 13.80
C GLY A 213 -2.99 -6.33 12.88
N CYS A 214 -3.50 -7.57 13.02
CA CYS A 214 -4.60 -8.11 12.23
C CYS A 214 -5.88 -7.27 12.27
N TYR A 215 -6.17 -6.60 13.40
CA TYR A 215 -7.32 -5.71 13.51
C TYR A 215 -7.00 -4.26 13.13
N ALA A 216 -5.87 -3.72 13.61
CA ALA A 216 -5.52 -2.33 13.39
C ALA A 216 -5.33 -2.00 11.90
N GLY A 217 -4.72 -2.91 11.12
CA GLY A 217 -4.49 -2.72 9.68
C GLY A 217 -5.78 -2.49 8.89
N PRO A 218 -6.72 -3.45 8.87
CA PRO A 218 -8.00 -3.29 8.17
C PRO A 218 -8.86 -2.12 8.67
N ILE A 219 -8.85 -1.85 9.99
CA ILE A 219 -9.55 -0.71 10.58
C ILE A 219 -8.96 0.59 10.05
N PHE A 220 -7.64 0.73 10.06
CA PHE A 220 -6.95 1.92 9.54
C PHE A 220 -7.22 2.11 8.05
N ASN A 221 -7.12 1.04 7.24
CA ASN A 221 -7.40 1.10 5.80
C ASN A 221 -8.86 1.53 5.51
N THR A 222 -9.81 1.05 6.30
CA THR A 222 -11.22 1.42 6.12
C THR A 222 -11.49 2.87 6.55
N LEU A 223 -10.99 3.28 7.73
CA LEU A 223 -11.25 4.62 8.25
C LEU A 223 -10.51 5.70 7.46
N PHE A 224 -9.22 5.52 7.20
CA PHE A 224 -8.41 6.51 6.50
C PHE A 224 -8.44 6.31 4.99
N GLY A 225 -8.27 5.08 4.50
CA GLY A 225 -8.26 4.80 3.05
C GLY A 225 -9.61 5.08 2.41
N LEU A 226 -10.66 4.36 2.82
CA LEU A 226 -12.00 4.58 2.27
C LEU A 226 -12.58 5.95 2.71
N GLY A 227 -12.41 6.34 3.98
CA GLY A 227 -12.94 7.60 4.50
C GLY A 227 -12.38 8.84 3.78
N MET A 228 -11.05 8.94 3.61
CA MET A 228 -10.45 10.07 2.88
C MET A 228 -10.82 10.05 1.40
N SER A 229 -10.94 8.86 0.79
CA SER A 229 -11.38 8.73 -0.60
C SER A 229 -12.80 9.24 -0.81
N LEU A 230 -13.73 8.93 0.11
CA LEU A 230 -15.10 9.43 0.07
C LEU A 230 -15.17 10.95 0.29
N ILE A 231 -14.36 11.50 1.21
CA ILE A 231 -14.25 12.95 1.41
C ILE A 231 -13.76 13.62 0.12
N GLY A 232 -12.72 13.08 -0.51
CA GLY A 232 -12.20 13.58 -1.78
C GLY A 232 -13.23 13.52 -2.91
N SER A 233 -13.94 12.39 -3.03
CA SER A 233 -15.00 12.21 -4.02
C SER A 233 -16.17 13.18 -3.80
N ALA A 234 -16.58 13.41 -2.56
CA ALA A 234 -17.64 14.36 -2.23
C ALA A 234 -17.22 15.81 -2.46
N TRP A 235 -15.94 16.13 -2.21
CA TRP A 235 -15.38 17.45 -2.48
C TRP A 235 -15.33 17.75 -3.98
N TYR A 236 -14.88 16.77 -4.78
CA TYR A 236 -14.80 16.93 -6.24
C TYR A 236 -16.18 17.01 -6.91
N GLY A 237 -17.14 16.22 -6.43
CA GLY A 237 -18.51 16.20 -6.95
C GLY A 237 -19.43 17.32 -6.42
N TYR A 238 -18.99 18.15 -5.48
CA TYR A 238 -19.84 19.16 -4.86
C TYR A 238 -20.46 20.12 -5.89
N PRO A 239 -21.80 20.34 -5.90
CA PRO A 239 -22.78 20.01 -4.87
C PRO A 239 -23.60 18.72 -5.11
N SER A 240 -23.28 17.89 -6.12
CA SER A 240 -24.04 16.67 -6.37
C SER A 240 -23.78 15.63 -5.27
N PRO A 241 -24.81 14.87 -4.84
CA PRO A 241 -24.63 13.81 -3.87
C PRO A 241 -23.82 12.65 -4.48
N VAL A 242 -22.87 12.10 -3.73
CA VAL A 242 -22.16 10.87 -4.10
C VAL A 242 -23.13 9.71 -3.96
N GLU A 243 -23.58 9.15 -5.08
CA GLU A 243 -24.45 7.98 -5.09
C GLU A 243 -23.64 6.72 -4.75
N ILE A 244 -23.97 6.08 -3.63
CA ILE A 244 -23.38 4.79 -3.24
C ILE A 244 -24.25 3.70 -3.87
N PRO A 245 -23.72 2.88 -4.80
CA PRO A 245 -24.46 1.78 -5.40
C PRO A 245 -24.96 0.82 -4.31
N LYS A 246 -26.25 0.51 -4.34
CA LYS A 246 -26.85 -0.47 -3.44
C LYS A 246 -26.62 -1.88 -3.99
N ASP A 247 -25.44 -2.41 -3.76
CA ASP A 247 -25.12 -3.78 -4.15
C ASP A 247 -25.46 -4.76 -3.03
N THR A 248 -26.40 -5.66 -3.30
CA THR A 248 -26.82 -6.71 -2.35
C THR A 248 -25.62 -7.54 -1.87
N HIS A 249 -24.67 -7.85 -2.77
CA HIS A 249 -23.46 -8.61 -2.44
C HIS A 249 -22.52 -7.86 -1.47
N LEU A 250 -22.47 -6.52 -1.51
CA LEU A 250 -21.69 -5.72 -0.57
C LEU A 250 -22.30 -5.81 0.83
N LEU A 251 -23.63 -5.67 0.93
CA LEU A 251 -24.36 -5.79 2.19
C LEU A 251 -24.21 -7.17 2.84
N GLU A 252 -24.27 -8.24 2.05
CA GLU A 252 -24.06 -9.60 2.55
C GLU A 252 -22.69 -9.78 3.20
N THR A 253 -21.65 -9.20 2.61
CA THR A 253 -20.28 -9.32 3.16
C THR A 253 -20.01 -8.43 4.33
N LEU A 254 -20.61 -7.25 4.35
CA LEU A 254 -20.66 -6.44 5.56
C LEU A 254 -21.36 -7.24 6.69
N GLY A 255 -22.42 -7.98 6.37
CA GLY A 255 -23.08 -8.89 7.30
C GLY A 255 -22.14 -9.97 7.85
N PHE A 256 -21.40 -10.66 6.99
CA PHE A 256 -20.40 -11.67 7.42
C PHE A 256 -19.25 -11.05 8.25
N LEU A 257 -18.80 -9.85 7.90
CA LEU A 257 -17.81 -9.11 8.67
C LEU A 257 -18.33 -8.79 10.08
N ILE A 258 -19.55 -8.28 10.20
CA ILE A 258 -20.20 -8.00 11.49
C ILE A 258 -20.37 -9.29 12.29
N ALA A 259 -20.78 -10.39 11.65
CA ALA A 259 -20.90 -11.69 12.31
C ALA A 259 -19.55 -12.19 12.84
N ALA A 260 -18.45 -12.03 12.09
CA ALA A 260 -17.11 -12.37 12.53
C ALA A 260 -16.65 -11.52 13.73
N LEU A 261 -16.97 -10.21 13.74
CA LEU A 261 -16.67 -9.31 14.85
C LEU A 261 -17.46 -9.66 16.10
N ILE A 262 -18.76 -9.96 15.96
CA ILE A 262 -19.61 -10.40 17.08
C ILE A 262 -19.10 -11.74 17.63
N TRP A 263 -18.75 -12.69 16.77
CA TRP A 263 -18.16 -13.97 17.17
C TRP A 263 -16.89 -13.74 18.01
N ALA A 264 -15.97 -12.91 17.51
CA ALA A 264 -14.76 -12.58 18.25
C ALA A 264 -15.07 -11.91 19.60
N LEU A 265 -15.98 -10.94 19.62
CA LEU A 265 -16.36 -10.20 20.83
C LEU A 265 -17.05 -11.07 21.89
N LEU A 266 -17.79 -12.11 21.49
CA LEU A 266 -18.45 -13.03 22.41
C LEU A 266 -17.49 -14.11 22.92
N VAL A 267 -16.67 -14.70 22.04
CA VAL A 267 -15.79 -15.82 22.41
C VAL A 267 -14.62 -15.35 23.28
N LEU A 268 -14.07 -14.15 23.05
CA LEU A 268 -12.92 -13.66 23.83
C LEU A 268 -13.20 -13.55 25.34
N PRO A 269 -14.30 -12.89 25.79
CA PRO A 269 -14.62 -12.77 27.21
C PRO A 269 -15.02 -14.12 27.83
N LEU A 270 -15.77 -14.95 27.09
CA LEU A 270 -16.20 -16.28 27.56
C LEU A 270 -15.02 -17.24 27.81
N ARG A 271 -13.88 -16.99 27.18
CA ARG A 271 -12.65 -17.80 27.30
C ARG A 271 -11.57 -17.12 28.12
N HIS A 272 -11.94 -16.20 29.01
CA HIS A 272 -11.03 -15.48 29.90
C HIS A 272 -9.89 -14.73 29.17
N MET A 273 -10.20 -14.14 28.01
CA MET A 273 -9.24 -13.39 27.17
C MET A 273 -8.05 -14.24 26.69
N LYS A 274 -8.21 -15.56 26.61
CA LYS A 274 -7.22 -16.46 26.03
C LYS A 274 -7.56 -16.74 24.57
N LEU A 275 -6.52 -16.71 23.74
CA LEU A 275 -6.62 -17.08 22.34
C LEU A 275 -6.58 -18.58 22.20
N ASP A 276 -7.77 -19.16 22.13
CA ASP A 276 -7.95 -20.58 21.91
C ASP A 276 -8.27 -20.88 20.44
N GLY A 277 -8.02 -22.12 20.01
CA GLY A 277 -8.34 -22.60 18.67
C GLY A 277 -9.83 -22.52 18.31
N VAL A 278 -10.73 -22.36 19.28
CA VAL A 278 -12.16 -22.14 19.06
C VAL A 278 -12.42 -20.78 18.41
N LEU A 279 -11.71 -19.73 18.85
CA LEU A 279 -11.80 -18.40 18.26
C LEU A 279 -11.36 -18.43 16.79
N GLY A 280 -10.16 -18.99 16.55
CA GLY A 280 -9.59 -19.11 15.21
C GLY A 280 -10.42 -20.01 14.29
N GLY A 281 -10.88 -21.16 14.78
CA GLY A 281 -11.71 -22.08 14.02
C GLY A 281 -13.05 -21.48 13.61
N GLY A 282 -13.72 -20.74 14.50
CA GLY A 282 -14.96 -20.03 14.17
C GLY A 282 -14.75 -18.90 13.16
N LEU A 283 -13.69 -18.10 13.31
CA LEU A 283 -13.33 -17.07 12.33
C LEU A 283 -13.02 -17.67 10.95
N PHE A 284 -12.28 -18.79 10.91
CA PHE A 284 -11.97 -19.49 9.67
C PHE A 284 -13.23 -20.06 9.00
N LEU A 285 -14.17 -20.59 9.78
CA LEU A 285 -15.46 -21.08 9.28
C LEU A 285 -16.31 -19.95 8.67
N ILE A 286 -16.40 -18.80 9.35
CA ILE A 286 -17.13 -17.63 8.84
C ILE A 286 -16.47 -17.11 7.55
N TYR A 287 -15.13 -17.02 7.53
CA TYR A 287 -14.39 -16.63 6.34
C TYR A 287 -14.62 -17.59 5.17
N PHE A 288 -14.49 -18.90 5.40
CA PHE A 288 -14.64 -19.91 4.36
C PHE A 288 -16.06 -19.97 3.80
N THR A 289 -17.09 -19.82 4.65
CA THR A 289 -18.48 -19.77 4.19
C THR A 289 -18.75 -18.50 3.38
N SER A 290 -18.30 -17.34 3.85
CA SER A 290 -18.42 -16.07 3.12
C SER A 290 -17.71 -16.12 1.76
N MET A 291 -16.48 -16.63 1.71
CA MET A 291 -15.70 -16.76 0.49
C MET A 291 -16.34 -17.73 -0.50
N SER A 292 -16.83 -18.87 -0.02
CA SER A 292 -17.50 -19.87 -0.87
C SER A 292 -18.81 -19.31 -1.46
N LEU A 293 -19.61 -18.61 -0.66
CA LEU A 293 -20.83 -17.96 -1.13
C LEU A 293 -20.53 -16.90 -2.19
N ARG A 294 -19.55 -16.01 -1.93
CA ARG A 294 -19.14 -15.01 -2.92
C ARG A 294 -18.62 -15.64 -4.20
N PHE A 295 -17.81 -16.68 -4.09
CA PHE A 295 -17.30 -17.39 -5.26
C PHE A 295 -18.45 -18.00 -6.09
N ILE A 296 -19.43 -18.65 -5.43
CA ILE A 296 -20.62 -19.19 -6.10
C ILE A 296 -21.44 -18.09 -6.78
N GLN A 297 -21.63 -16.94 -6.12
CA GLN A 297 -22.37 -15.80 -6.69
C GLN A 297 -21.67 -15.25 -7.93
N VAL A 298 -20.37 -14.98 -7.84
CA VAL A 298 -19.61 -14.43 -8.98
C VAL A 298 -19.55 -15.42 -10.15
N VAL A 299 -19.55 -16.73 -9.89
CA VAL A 299 -19.65 -17.76 -10.93
C VAL A 299 -21.08 -17.89 -11.50
N ARG A 300 -22.11 -17.69 -10.67
CA ARG A 300 -23.52 -17.81 -11.05
C ARG A 300 -24.04 -16.63 -11.85
N ASP A 301 -23.48 -15.44 -11.62
CA ASP A 301 -23.84 -14.20 -12.32
C ASP A 301 -22.73 -13.82 -13.33
N PRO A 302 -22.57 -14.55 -14.45
CA PRO A 302 -21.75 -14.07 -15.56
C PRO A 302 -22.45 -12.85 -16.17
N LEU A 303 -21.72 -11.74 -16.32
CA LEU A 303 -22.10 -10.43 -16.85
C LEU A 303 -23.54 -10.24 -17.39
N PRO A 304 -24.24 -9.13 -17.05
CA PRO A 304 -25.33 -8.66 -17.88
C PRO A 304 -24.76 -8.28 -19.26
N ASN A 305 -25.04 -9.15 -20.24
CA ASN A 305 -24.97 -8.95 -21.68
C ASN A 305 -23.62 -8.47 -22.27
N THR A 306 -23.07 -9.32 -23.12
CA THR A 306 -22.49 -8.91 -24.41
C THR A 306 -23.10 -7.59 -24.89
N VAL A 307 -22.29 -6.54 -24.96
CA VAL A 307 -22.58 -5.40 -25.82
C VAL A 307 -22.82 -5.99 -27.21
N SER A 308 -24.06 -5.94 -27.65
CA SER A 308 -24.48 -6.23 -29.02
C SER A 308 -23.71 -5.28 -29.95
N ILE A 309 -22.62 -5.78 -30.51
CA ILE A 309 -22.00 -5.18 -31.68
C ILE A 309 -22.89 -5.57 -32.87
N THR A 310 -23.83 -4.69 -33.19
CA THR A 310 -24.42 -4.51 -34.53
C THR A 310 -24.61 -3.03 -34.75
#